data_AF-A0A934AHK0-F1
#
_entry.id   AF-A0A934AHK0-F1
#
_cell.length_a   1.000
_cell.length_b   1.000
_cell.length_c   1.000
_cell.angle_alpha   90.00
_cell.angle_beta   90.00
_cell.angle_gamma   90.00
#
_symmetry.space_group_name_H-M   'P 1'
#
loop_
_entity.id
_entity.type
_entity.pdbx_description
1 polymer ?
#
loop_
_entity_poly.entity_id
_entity_poly.type
_entity_poly.pdbx_seq_one_letter_code
_entity_poly.pdbx_strand_id
1 'polypeptide(L)' 'MTTTTISQLKVNPSAVIAQATDYPVAVENRNRVTAYLIGKQLFEKLTAYLEDRLDSAAVAKADFSKAKDFEKIARDLGI' A
#
# COMPACT_ATOMS: atom_id res chain seq x y z
N MET A 1 15.53 -8.09 -5.49
CA MET A 1 15.22 -6.72 -5.91
C MET A 1 15.96 -6.46 -7.21
N THR A 2 15.23 -6.19 -8.28
CA THR A 2 15.78 -5.86 -9.59
C THR A 2 15.96 -4.36 -9.71
N THR A 3 16.95 -3.93 -10.49
CA THR A 3 17.25 -2.51 -10.71
C THR A 3 17.21 -2.21 -12.20
N THR A 4 16.70 -1.05 -12.57
CA THR A 4 16.66 -0.53 -13.94
C THR A 4 17.04 0.94 -13.96
N THR A 5 17.43 1.46 -15.12
CA THR A 5 17.69 2.90 -15.28
C THR A 5 16.42 3.63 -15.73
N ILE A 6 16.34 4.92 -15.44
CA ILE A 6 15.26 5.79 -15.92
C ILE A 6 15.18 5.81 -17.45
N SER A 7 16.32 5.69 -18.14
CA SER A 7 16.37 5.59 -19.59
C SER A 7 15.73 4.28 -20.08
N GLN A 8 16.05 3.16 -19.44
CA GLN A 8 15.50 1.86 -19.81
C GLN A 8 13.98 1.77 -19.55
N LEU A 9 13.52 2.34 -18.43
CA LEU A 9 12.08 2.47 -18.14
C LEU A 9 11.35 3.28 -19.21
N LYS A 10 11.95 4.36 -19.72
CA LYS A 10 11.37 5.17 -20.81
C LYS A 10 11.33 4.44 -22.14
N VAL A 11 12.38 3.66 -22.44
CA VAL A 11 12.48 2.92 -23.71
C VAL A 11 11.50 1.75 -23.76
N ASN A 12 11.36 1.00 -22.67
CA ASN A 12 10.48 -0.17 -22.63
C ASN A 12 9.71 -0.26 -21.29
N PRO A 13 8.67 0.57 -21.10
CA PRO A 13 7.92 0.62 -19.85
C PRO A 13 7.22 -0.70 -19.55
N SER A 14 6.64 -1.37 -20.56
CA SER A 14 5.90 -2.63 -20.39
C SER A 14 6.78 -3.74 -19.83
N ALA A 15 8.02 -3.90 -20.31
CA ALA A 15 8.94 -4.91 -19.80
C ALA A 15 9.35 -4.64 -18.35
N VAL A 16 9.56 -3.38 -17.98
CA VAL A 16 9.92 -3.02 -16.59
C VAL A 16 8.72 -3.20 -15.66
N ILE A 17 7.50 -2.88 -16.11
CA ILE A 17 6.27 -3.12 -15.34
C ILE A 17 6.07 -4.63 -15.10
N ALA A 18 6.31 -5.47 -16.10
CA ALA A 18 6.22 -6.93 -15.95
C ALA A 18 7.26 -7.48 -14.95
N GLN A 19 8.44 -6.87 -14.85
CA GLN A 19 9.41 -7.24 -13.82
C GLN A 19 8.97 -6.85 -12.40
N ALA A 20 8.08 -5.86 -12.28
CA ALA A 20 7.59 -5.34 -11.01
C ALA A 20 6.37 -6.10 -10.45
N THR A 21 5.94 -7.19 -11.09
CA THR A 21 4.71 -7.92 -10.72
C THR A 21 4.77 -8.47 -9.29
N ASP A 22 5.83 -9.22 -8.96
CA ASP A 22 5.96 -9.87 -7.66
C ASP A 22 6.89 -9.11 -6.69
N TYR A 23 7.88 -8.40 -7.21
CA TYR A 23 8.86 -7.65 -6.42
C TYR A 23 9.08 -6.25 -6.97
N PRO A 24 9.31 -5.23 -6.11
CA PRO A 24 9.61 -3.88 -6.58
C PRO A 24 10.88 -3.81 -7.43
N VAL A 25 10.86 -2.95 -8.43
CA VAL A 25 12.02 -2.61 -9.25
C VAL A 25 12.57 -1.25 -8.83
N ALA A 26 13.83 -1.18 -8.43
CA ALA A 26 14.51 0.08 -8.17
C ALA A 26 14.81 0.80 -9.49
N VAL A 27 14.44 2.08 -9.59
CA VAL A 27 14.69 2.91 -10.77
C VAL A 27 15.79 3.92 -10.45
N GLU A 28 16.88 3.83 -11.20
CA GLU A 28 18.05 4.68 -11.04
C GLU A 28 18.12 5.82 -12.05
N ASN A 29 18.58 6.98 -11.58
CA ASN A 29 18.99 8.09 -12.43
C ASN A 29 20.41 8.52 -12.02
N ARG A 30 21.35 8.53 -12.98
CA ARG A 30 22.77 8.81 -12.72
C ARG A 30 23.34 7.96 -11.56
N ASN A 31 23.09 6.65 -11.60
CA ASN A 31 23.54 5.65 -10.61
C ASN A 31 23.04 5.89 -9.18
N ARG A 32 21.89 6.55 -9.03
CA ARG A 32 21.22 6.72 -7.74
C ARG A 32 19.78 6.26 -7.87
N VAL A 33 19.32 5.43 -6.94
CA VAL A 33 17.91 5.03 -6.85
C VAL A 33 17.07 6.27 -6.56
N THR A 34 16.17 6.60 -7.48
CA THR A 34 15.28 7.77 -7.37
C THR A 34 13.81 7.39 -7.21
N ALA A 35 13.44 6.15 -7.55
CA ALA A 35 12.09 5.65 -7.38
C ALA A 35 12.06 4.12 -7.26
N TYR A 36 10.94 3.59 -6.80
CA TYR A 36 10.61 2.17 -6.90
C TYR A 36 9.34 2.02 -7.72
N LEU A 37 9.39 1.13 -8.71
CA LEU A 37 8.19 0.68 -9.42
C LEU A 37 7.62 -0.53 -8.70
N ILE A 38 6.35 -0.46 -8.33
CA ILE A 38 5.63 -1.52 -7.61
C ILE A 38 4.43 -1.92 -8.46
N GLY A 39 4.25 -3.22 -8.68
CA GLY A 39 3.06 -3.75 -9.35
C GLY A 39 1.78 -3.44 -8.56
N LYS A 40 0.66 -3.24 -9.28
CA LYS A 40 -0.65 -2.88 -8.69
C LYS A 40 -1.04 -3.77 -7.51
N GLN A 41 -1.04 -5.09 -7.70
CA GLN A 41 -1.48 -6.03 -6.66
C GLN A 41 -0.60 -5.97 -5.42
N LEU A 42 0.73 -5.82 -5.60
CA LEU A 42 1.66 -5.69 -4.49
C LEU A 42 1.42 -4.38 -3.74
N PHE A 43 1.23 -3.26 -4.46
CA PHE A 43 0.90 -1.97 -3.86
C PHE A 43 -0.38 -2.05 -3.02
N GLU A 44 -1.46 -2.62 -3.57
CA GLU A 44 -2.74 -2.77 -2.86
C GLU A 44 -2.61 -3.62 -1.61
N LYS A 45 -1.88 -4.74 -1.67
CA LYS A 45 -1.63 -5.60 -0.50
C LYS A 45 -0.82 -4.88 0.58
N LEU A 46 0.19 -4.11 0.20
CA LEU A 46 1.00 -3.33 1.14
C LEU A 46 0.14 -2.27 1.84
N THR A 47 -0.68 -1.54 1.09
CA THR A 47 -1.58 -0.52 1.64
C THR A 47 -2.59 -1.14 2.60
N ALA A 48 -3.29 -2.20 2.18
CA ALA A 48 -4.27 -2.89 3.03
C ALA A 48 -3.63 -3.43 4.32
N TYR A 49 -2.42 -3.97 4.24
CA TYR A 49 -1.69 -4.44 5.42
C TYR A 49 -1.30 -3.31 6.38
N LEU A 50 -0.90 -2.15 5.85
CA LEU A 50 -0.58 -0.99 6.67
C LEU A 50 -1.82 -0.42 7.35
N GLU A 51 -2.94 -0.33 6.64
CA GLU A 51 -4.23 0.11 7.17
C GLU A 51 -4.71 -0.83 8.29
N ASP A 52 -4.78 -2.14 8.03
CA ASP A 52 -5.19 -3.14 9.02
C ASP A 52 -4.32 -3.10 10.29
N ARG A 53 -3.01 -2.90 10.13
CA ARG A 53 -2.09 -2.74 11.25
C ARG A 53 -2.38 -1.47 12.05
N LEU A 54 -2.66 -0.35 11.40
CA LEU A 54 -2.97 0.91 12.05
C LEU A 54 -4.31 0.83 12.80
N ASP A 55 -5.32 0.25 12.19
CA ASP A 55 -6.64 0.04 12.78
C ASP A 55 -6.55 -0.89 13.98
N SER A 56 -5.84 -2.01 13.86
CA SER A 56 -5.58 -2.93 14.97
C SER A 56 -4.88 -2.23 16.14
N ALA A 57 -3.90 -1.38 15.86
CA ALA A 57 -3.21 -0.59 16.88
C ALA A 57 -4.11 0.46 17.53
N ALA A 58 -5.06 1.04 16.78
CA ALA A 58 -6.03 1.99 17.30
C ALA A 58 -7.06 1.30 18.21
N VAL A 59 -7.59 0.15 17.80
CA VAL A 59 -8.52 -0.68 18.59
C VAL A 59 -7.85 -1.13 19.89
N ALA A 60 -6.58 -1.57 19.84
CA ALA A 60 -5.84 -1.98 21.03
C ALA A 60 -5.64 -0.85 22.05
N LYS A 61 -5.64 0.41 21.60
CA LYS A 61 -5.51 1.60 22.46
C LYS A 61 -6.86 2.24 22.82
N ALA A 62 -7.96 1.76 22.26
CA ALA A 62 -9.26 2.37 22.44
C ALA A 62 -9.76 2.14 23.88
N ASP A 63 -10.32 3.20 24.47
CA ASP A 63 -11.01 3.12 25.75
C ASP A 63 -12.46 2.69 25.53
N PHE A 64 -12.71 1.39 25.69
CA PHE A 64 -14.04 0.80 25.51
C PHE A 64 -15.04 1.20 26.59
N SER A 65 -14.65 1.88 27.66
CA SER A 65 -15.61 2.43 28.63
C SER A 65 -16.50 3.51 28.02
N LYS A 66 -16.04 4.15 26.92
CA LYS A 66 -16.80 5.13 26.13
C LYS A 66 -17.52 4.51 24.94
N ALA A 67 -17.49 3.19 24.80
CA ALA A 67 -18.16 2.50 23.71
C ALA A 67 -19.67 2.74 23.78
N LYS A 68 -20.31 2.88 22.61
CA LYS A 68 -21.77 2.97 22.48
C LYS A 68 -22.30 1.67 21.90
N ASP A 69 -23.51 1.31 22.32
CA ASP A 69 -24.22 0.16 21.77
C ASP A 69 -24.48 0.37 20.27
N PHE A 70 -24.00 -0.57 19.44
CA PHE A 70 -24.15 -0.56 18.00
C PHE A 70 -25.62 -0.58 17.58
N GLU A 71 -26.46 -1.40 18.22
CA GLU A 71 -27.89 -1.53 17.90
C GLU A 71 -28.66 -0.24 18.17
N LYS A 72 -28.20 0.56 19.13
CA LYS A 72 -28.77 1.88 19.39
C LYS A 72 -28.38 2.86 18.28
N ILE A 73 -27.12 2.87 17.88
CA ILE A 73 -26.64 3.76 16.80
C ILE A 73 -27.25 3.39 15.44
N ALA A 74 -27.34 2.10 15.10
CA ALA A 74 -27.95 1.63 13.87
C ALA A 74 -29.41 2.13 13.75
N ARG A 75 -30.19 1.97 14.85
CA ARG A 75 -31.54 2.53 14.96
C ARG A 75 -31.58 4.05 14.78
N ASP A 76 -30.67 4.80 15.40
CA ASP A 76 -30.59 6.26 15.26
C ASP A 76 -30.22 6.70 13.83
N LEU A 77 -29.45 5.88 13.10
CA LEU A 77 -29.02 6.14 11.72
C LEU A 77 -30.00 5.60 10.66
N GLY A 78 -31.00 4.82 11.05
CA GLY A 78 -31.99 4.24 10.14
C GLY A 78 -31.42 3.16 9.21
N ILE A 79 -30.36 2.47 9.66
CA ILE A 79 -29.74 1.32 8.97
C ILE A 79 -29.89 0.04 9.77
#